data_AF-F3FHV5-F1
#
_entry.id   AF-F3FHV5-F1
#
_cell.length_a   1.000
_cell.length_b   1.000
_cell.length_c   1.000
_cell.angle_alpha   90.00
_cell.angle_beta   90.00
_cell.angle_gamma   90.00
#
_symmetry.space_group_name_H-M   'P 1'
#
loop_
_entity.id
_entity.type
_entity.pdbx_description
1 polymer ?
#
loop_
_entity_poly.entity_id
_entity_poly.type
_entity_poly.pdbx_seq_one_letter_code
_entity_poly.pdbx_strand_id
1 'polypeptide(L)'
;IKKGDFPKWDLYVQVLKPEELAKFDFDPLDATKIWPDVPEKKIGQMVLNKNVDNYFQETEQVAMAPANLVPGIEPSEDRLLQGRVFSYADTQMYRLGANGLSLPVNQPKVAVNNGNQDGALNTGHTTSGVNYEPSRLEPRPADDKARYSQLPLSGTTQQAKITREQNFKQAGDLYRSYSAKEKTDLVQSFGESLADTDTESKNIMLSYLYKADPDYGTRVAEVAKGDLSKVKSLAASLKD
;
A
#
# COMPACT_ATOMS: atom_id res chain seq x y z
N ILE A 1 0.94 -13.97 -22.75
CA ILE A 1 -0.17 -14.97 -22.62
C ILE A 1 -0.57 -15.64 -23.94
N LYS A 2 -1.23 -14.99 -24.92
CA LYS A 2 -1.70 -15.70 -26.15
C LYS A 2 -0.60 -16.43 -26.93
N LYS A 3 0.63 -15.91 -26.88
CA LYS A 3 1.81 -16.51 -27.53
C LYS A 3 2.49 -17.62 -26.70
N GLY A 4 1.90 -18.05 -25.58
CA GLY A 4 2.50 -19.02 -24.65
C GLY A 4 3.61 -18.46 -23.76
N ASP A 5 4.04 -17.22 -23.98
CA ASP A 5 4.97 -16.51 -23.11
C ASP A 5 4.23 -16.01 -21.86
N PHE A 6 4.37 -16.75 -20.76
CA PHE A 6 3.68 -16.54 -19.49
C PHE A 6 4.60 -15.85 -18.50
N PRO A 7 4.26 -14.61 -18.08
CA PRO A 7 5.08 -13.91 -17.11
C PRO A 7 4.98 -14.58 -15.73
N LYS A 8 6.08 -14.51 -14.99
CA LYS A 8 6.26 -15.13 -13.68
C LYS A 8 6.87 -14.16 -12.69
N TRP A 9 6.50 -14.29 -11.43
CA TRP A 9 7.07 -13.53 -10.31
C TRP A 9 7.36 -14.48 -9.16
N ASP A 10 8.60 -14.48 -8.68
CA ASP A 10 8.92 -15.12 -7.41
C ASP A 10 8.49 -14.22 -6.25
N LEU A 11 7.83 -14.79 -5.25
CA LEU A 11 7.39 -14.06 -4.07
C LEU A 11 8.42 -14.22 -2.95
N TYR A 12 8.89 -13.09 -2.43
CA TYR A 12 9.81 -12.98 -1.31
C TYR A 12 9.15 -12.28 -0.12
N VAL A 13 9.65 -12.56 1.07
CA VAL A 13 9.27 -11.87 2.31
C VAL A 13 10.50 -11.42 3.08
N GLN A 14 10.38 -10.28 3.76
CA GLN A 14 11.28 -9.83 4.80
C GLN A 14 10.55 -9.95 6.15
N VAL A 15 11.27 -10.28 7.21
CA VAL A 15 10.67 -10.57 8.52
C VAL A 15 11.38 -9.78 9.61
N LEU A 16 10.61 -9.05 10.40
CA LEU A 16 11.03 -8.38 11.62
C LEU A 16 10.16 -8.85 12.79
N LYS A 17 10.77 -9.04 13.96
CA LYS A 17 10.03 -9.24 15.20
C LYS A 17 9.55 -7.89 15.76
N PRO A 18 8.46 -7.86 16.54
CA PRO A 18 7.93 -6.62 17.12
C PRO A 18 9.00 -5.81 17.89
N GLU A 19 9.85 -6.47 18.66
CA GLU A 19 10.92 -5.82 19.45
C GLU A 19 12.04 -5.21 18.60
N GLU A 20 12.10 -5.50 17.30
CA GLU A 20 13.10 -4.95 16.39
C GLU A 20 12.66 -3.61 15.79
N LEU A 21 11.36 -3.31 15.76
CA LEU A 21 10.82 -2.09 15.14
C LEU A 21 11.35 -0.79 15.78
N ALA A 22 11.68 -0.85 17.08
CA ALA A 22 12.23 0.28 17.83
C ALA A 22 13.74 0.50 17.61
N LYS A 23 14.44 -0.43 16.94
CA LYS A 23 15.90 -0.41 16.80
C LYS A 23 16.41 0.33 15.57
N PHE A 24 15.51 0.66 14.63
CA PHE A 24 15.85 1.37 13.39
C PHE A 24 15.83 2.89 13.60
N ASP A 25 16.67 3.60 12.85
CA ASP A 25 16.72 5.07 12.80
C ASP A 25 15.51 5.70 12.10
N PHE A 26 14.78 4.90 11.32
CA PHE A 26 13.50 5.25 10.71
C PHE A 26 12.39 4.39 11.33
N ASP A 27 11.13 4.75 11.11
CA ASP A 27 10.00 3.92 11.50
C ASP A 27 9.78 2.79 10.46
N PRO A 28 9.93 1.49 10.81
CA PRO A 28 9.74 0.42 9.83
C PRO A 28 8.29 0.26 9.34
N LEU A 29 7.31 0.90 9.99
CA LEU A 29 5.91 0.96 9.57
C LEU A 29 5.57 2.24 8.78
N ASP A 30 6.57 3.05 8.43
CA ASP A 30 6.42 4.17 7.50
C ASP A 30 6.43 3.66 6.06
N ALA A 31 5.28 3.79 5.38
CA ALA A 31 5.09 3.38 3.99
C ALA A 31 6.03 4.05 2.98
N THR A 32 6.79 5.08 3.36
CA THR A 32 7.80 5.73 2.51
C THR A 32 9.18 5.06 2.60
N LYS A 33 9.33 3.98 3.38
CA LYS A 33 10.61 3.32 3.64
C LYS A 33 10.67 1.90 3.09
N ILE A 34 11.83 1.53 2.54
CA ILE A 34 12.24 0.14 2.36
C ILE A 34 13.03 -0.34 3.59
N TRP A 35 13.21 -1.66 3.72
CA TRP A 35 14.06 -2.27 4.75
C TRP A 35 15.38 -2.76 4.11
N PRO A 36 16.44 -1.92 4.06
CA PRO A 36 17.61 -2.18 3.23
C PRO A 36 18.45 -3.39 3.64
N ASP A 37 18.55 -3.66 4.95
CA ASP A 37 19.47 -4.68 5.49
C ASP A 37 18.76 -5.94 5.99
N VAL A 38 17.45 -6.06 5.74
CA VAL A 38 16.66 -7.23 6.15
C VAL A 38 16.69 -8.27 5.03
N PRO A 39 17.16 -9.51 5.27
CA PRO A 39 17.29 -10.50 4.22
C PRO A 39 15.93 -10.94 3.68
N GLU A 40 15.87 -11.13 2.37
CA GLU A 40 14.69 -11.67 1.69
C GLU A 40 14.68 -13.20 1.70
N LYS A 41 13.49 -13.78 1.87
CA LYS A 41 13.27 -15.24 1.79
C LYS A 41 12.19 -15.55 0.76
N LYS A 42 12.53 -16.35 -0.25
CA LYS A 42 11.56 -16.86 -1.24
C LYS A 42 10.54 -17.78 -0.57
N ILE A 43 9.26 -17.58 -0.86
CA ILE A 43 8.16 -18.40 -0.34
C ILE A 43 7.26 -19.01 -1.42
N GLY A 44 7.40 -18.59 -2.67
CA GLY A 44 6.60 -19.15 -3.77
C GLY A 44 6.90 -18.52 -5.12
N GLN A 45 6.08 -18.88 -6.12
CA GLN A 45 6.11 -18.32 -7.46
C GLN A 45 4.68 -18.20 -8.00
N MET A 46 4.36 -17.08 -8.63
CA MET A 46 3.12 -16.84 -9.36
C MET A 46 3.39 -16.89 -10.87
N VAL A 47 2.49 -17.51 -11.63
CA VAL A 47 2.50 -17.51 -13.09
C VAL A 47 1.15 -17.04 -13.61
N LEU A 48 1.14 -16.07 -14.52
CA LEU A 48 -0.09 -15.60 -15.16
C LEU A 48 -0.20 -16.20 -16.57
N ASN A 49 -1.08 -17.18 -16.72
CA ASN A 49 -1.12 -18.04 -17.91
C ASN A 49 -2.46 -18.04 -18.66
N LYS A 50 -3.45 -17.25 -18.22
CA LYS A 50 -4.76 -17.18 -18.86
C LYS A 50 -5.23 -15.72 -18.97
N ASN A 51 -5.83 -15.37 -20.11
CA ASN A 51 -6.55 -14.10 -20.26
C ASN A 51 -7.98 -14.26 -19.73
N VAL A 52 -8.58 -13.16 -19.29
CA VAL A 52 -10.01 -13.12 -18.98
C VAL A 52 -10.84 -13.48 -20.21
N ASP A 53 -11.97 -14.14 -19.97
CA ASP A 53 -12.95 -14.52 -20.98
C ASP A 53 -13.86 -13.31 -21.31
N ASN A 54 -14.20 -12.49 -20.30
CA ASN A 54 -14.92 -11.23 -20.48
C ASN A 54 -14.35 -10.10 -19.60
N TYR A 55 -13.93 -9.00 -20.23
CA TYR A 55 -13.29 -7.87 -19.55
C TYR A 55 -14.19 -7.22 -18.49
N PHE A 56 -15.45 -6.93 -18.83
CA PHE A 56 -16.35 -6.26 -17.89
C PHE A 56 -16.65 -7.15 -16.69
N GLN A 57 -16.99 -8.41 -16.94
CA GLN A 57 -17.39 -9.34 -15.89
C GLN A 57 -16.25 -9.71 -14.93
N GLU A 58 -15.00 -9.73 -15.43
CA GLU A 58 -13.85 -10.18 -14.64
C GLU A 58 -12.89 -9.05 -14.27
N THR A 59 -12.49 -8.19 -15.21
CA THR A 59 -11.50 -7.12 -14.93
C THR A 59 -12.15 -5.90 -14.30
N GLU A 60 -13.30 -5.45 -14.82
CA GLU A 60 -13.94 -4.22 -14.32
C GLU A 60 -14.67 -4.46 -12.98
N GLN A 61 -15.27 -5.64 -12.83
CA GLN A 61 -16.05 -5.99 -11.63
C GLN A 61 -15.25 -6.65 -10.51
N VAL A 62 -13.94 -6.88 -10.67
CA VAL A 62 -13.12 -7.42 -9.57
C VAL A 62 -13.06 -6.44 -8.39
N ALA A 63 -13.11 -6.99 -7.18
CA ALA A 63 -13.08 -6.27 -5.91
C ALA A 63 -11.83 -6.69 -5.11
N MET A 64 -10.72 -6.00 -5.35
CA MET A 64 -9.48 -6.17 -4.57
C MET A 64 -9.54 -5.31 -3.32
N ALA A 65 -9.36 -5.85 -2.12
CA ALA A 65 -9.37 -5.07 -0.89
C ALA A 65 -8.38 -5.63 0.15
N PRO A 66 -7.59 -4.78 0.85
CA PRO A 66 -6.76 -5.24 1.97
C PRO A 66 -7.56 -5.84 3.13
N ALA A 67 -8.87 -5.57 3.22
CA ALA A 67 -9.78 -6.19 4.19
C ALA A 67 -10.08 -7.67 3.89
N ASN A 68 -9.78 -8.18 2.69
CA ASN A 68 -9.95 -9.59 2.34
C ASN A 68 -8.80 -10.42 2.95
N LEU A 69 -8.85 -10.60 4.27
CA LEU A 69 -7.84 -11.28 5.08
C LEU A 69 -8.23 -12.73 5.36
N VAL A 70 -7.24 -13.52 5.76
CA VAL A 70 -7.40 -14.90 6.23
C VAL A 70 -6.70 -15.08 7.57
N PRO A 71 -7.12 -16.02 8.44
CA PRO A 71 -6.45 -16.29 9.70
C PRO A 71 -4.94 -16.51 9.51
N GLY A 72 -4.13 -15.79 10.29
CA GLY A 72 -2.66 -15.78 10.17
C GLY A 72 -2.08 -14.60 9.37
N ILE A 73 -2.91 -13.76 8.77
CA ILE A 73 -2.50 -12.51 8.09
C ILE A 73 -3.37 -11.37 8.59
N GLU A 74 -2.75 -10.37 9.20
CA GLU A 74 -3.41 -9.18 9.79
C GLU A 74 -2.69 -7.91 9.34
N PRO A 75 -3.36 -6.75 9.33
CA PRO A 75 -2.72 -5.48 9.03
C PRO A 75 -1.79 -5.06 10.18
N SER A 76 -0.61 -4.52 9.85
CA SER A 76 0.23 -3.81 10.82
C SER A 76 -0.34 -2.44 11.17
N GLU A 77 0.28 -1.75 12.12
CA GLU A 77 -0.10 -0.39 12.53
C GLU A 77 0.41 0.71 11.57
N ASP A 78 0.81 0.35 10.35
CA ASP A 78 1.08 1.31 9.27
C ASP A 78 -0.18 2.13 9.02
N ARG A 79 -0.10 3.44 9.27
CA ARG A 79 -1.25 4.36 9.23
C ARG A 79 -1.86 4.49 7.83
N LEU A 80 -1.07 4.30 6.78
CA LEU A 80 -1.55 4.27 5.40
C LEU A 80 -2.32 2.97 5.15
N LEU A 81 -1.79 1.83 5.59
CA LEU A 81 -2.47 0.53 5.47
C LEU A 81 -3.81 0.53 6.22
N GLN A 82 -3.86 1.06 7.43
CA GLN A 82 -5.07 1.14 8.25
C GLN A 82 -6.22 1.85 7.51
N GLY A 83 -5.94 2.96 6.81
CA GLY A 83 -6.95 3.63 5.99
C GLY A 83 -7.41 2.79 4.79
N ARG A 84 -6.51 2.01 4.19
CA ARG A 84 -6.84 1.15 3.03
C ARG A 84 -7.68 -0.07 3.41
N VAL A 85 -7.56 -0.60 4.62
CA VAL A 85 -8.43 -1.68 5.12
C VAL A 85 -9.90 -1.24 5.05
N PHE A 86 -10.19 0.03 5.37
CA PHE A 86 -11.54 0.58 5.23
C PHE A 86 -11.89 0.96 3.78
N SER A 87 -11.07 1.81 3.15
CA SER A 87 -11.45 2.55 1.94
C SER A 87 -11.86 1.66 0.75
N TYR A 88 -11.23 0.49 0.59
CA TYR A 88 -11.47 -0.36 -0.56
C TYR A 88 -12.85 -1.04 -0.48
N ALA A 89 -13.22 -1.59 0.68
CA ALA A 89 -14.52 -2.20 0.86
C ALA A 89 -15.64 -1.15 0.74
N ASP A 90 -15.43 0.04 1.31
CA ASP A 90 -16.37 1.16 1.24
C ASP A 90 -16.65 1.59 -0.21
N THR A 91 -15.62 1.87 -1.00
CA THR A 91 -15.82 2.27 -2.41
C THR A 91 -16.45 1.16 -3.25
N GLN A 92 -16.20 -0.11 -2.93
CA GLN A 92 -16.78 -1.26 -3.62
C GLN A 92 -18.28 -1.40 -3.35
N MET A 93 -18.75 -1.07 -2.14
CA MET A 93 -20.18 -1.02 -1.83
C MET A 93 -20.91 -0.03 -2.73
N TYR A 94 -20.29 1.11 -3.05
CA TYR A 94 -20.84 2.07 -4.02
C TYR A 94 -20.69 1.58 -5.47
N ARG A 95 -19.49 1.19 -5.89
CA ARG A 95 -19.15 0.89 -7.29
C ARG A 95 -19.82 -0.37 -7.82
N LEU A 96 -19.95 -1.40 -7.00
CA LEU A 96 -20.52 -2.70 -7.38
C LEU A 96 -21.87 -2.98 -6.70
N GLY A 97 -22.15 -2.34 -5.57
CA GLY A 97 -23.32 -2.60 -4.75
C GLY A 97 -23.05 -3.58 -3.60
N ALA A 98 -23.99 -3.67 -2.67
CA ALA A 98 -23.90 -4.52 -1.47
C ALA A 98 -23.61 -5.99 -1.78
N ASN A 99 -24.12 -6.51 -2.89
CA ASN A 99 -23.93 -7.88 -3.33
C ASN A 99 -22.70 -8.06 -4.25
N GLY A 100 -21.82 -7.07 -4.38
CA GLY A 100 -20.67 -7.11 -5.31
C GLY A 100 -19.68 -8.25 -5.04
N LEU A 101 -19.52 -8.68 -3.78
CA LEU A 101 -18.70 -9.84 -3.41
C LEU A 101 -19.33 -11.19 -3.79
N SER A 102 -20.61 -11.22 -4.17
CA SER A 102 -21.27 -12.41 -4.70
C SER A 102 -21.10 -12.59 -6.21
N LEU A 103 -20.48 -11.63 -6.91
CA LEU A 103 -20.18 -11.77 -8.34
C LEU A 103 -19.16 -12.90 -8.58
N PRO A 104 -19.25 -13.67 -9.70
CA PRO A 104 -18.42 -14.85 -9.92
C PRO A 104 -16.90 -14.65 -9.74
N VAL A 105 -16.37 -13.50 -10.14
CA VAL A 105 -14.93 -13.19 -10.01
C VAL A 105 -14.49 -12.90 -8.57
N ASN A 106 -15.42 -12.49 -7.70
CA ASN A 106 -15.16 -12.11 -6.31
C ASN A 106 -15.52 -13.21 -5.30
N GLN A 107 -16.22 -14.26 -5.75
CA GLN A 107 -16.63 -15.35 -4.88
C GLN A 107 -15.42 -16.13 -4.33
N PRO A 108 -15.43 -16.46 -3.03
CA PRO A 108 -14.44 -17.36 -2.47
C PRO A 108 -14.66 -18.79 -3.00
N LYS A 109 -13.60 -19.60 -2.97
CA LYS A 109 -13.69 -21.05 -3.27
C LYS A 109 -14.05 -21.91 -2.05
N VAL A 110 -14.64 -21.30 -1.04
CA VAL A 110 -15.10 -21.91 0.22
C VAL A 110 -16.52 -21.43 0.52
N ALA A 111 -17.24 -22.13 1.39
CA ALA A 111 -18.60 -21.73 1.76
C ALA A 111 -18.63 -20.39 2.51
N VAL A 112 -19.67 -19.59 2.27
CA VAL A 112 -19.97 -18.36 3.00
C VAL A 112 -21.19 -18.62 3.88
N ASN A 113 -21.06 -18.40 5.19
CA ASN A 113 -22.12 -18.67 6.17
C ASN A 113 -22.18 -17.55 7.22
N ASN A 114 -23.11 -16.60 7.05
CA ASN A 114 -23.30 -15.46 7.95
C ASN A 114 -24.75 -14.93 7.82
N GLY A 115 -25.04 -13.81 8.50
CA GLY A 115 -26.35 -13.15 8.49
C GLY A 115 -26.50 -11.98 7.50
N ASN A 116 -25.53 -11.72 6.63
CA ASN A 116 -25.65 -10.65 5.63
C ASN A 116 -26.75 -11.03 4.61
N GLN A 117 -27.65 -10.10 4.29
CA GLN A 117 -28.83 -10.39 3.47
C GLN A 117 -29.28 -9.20 2.61
N ASP A 118 -30.29 -9.47 1.76
CA ASP A 118 -31.00 -8.48 0.94
C ASP A 118 -30.05 -7.69 0.01
N GLY A 119 -30.23 -6.37 -0.09
CA GLY A 119 -29.48 -5.51 -1.01
C GLY A 119 -29.92 -5.64 -2.47
N ALA A 120 -29.50 -4.69 -3.29
CA ALA A 120 -29.84 -4.67 -4.71
C ALA A 120 -29.29 -5.92 -5.43
N LEU A 121 -30.11 -6.49 -6.33
CA LEU A 121 -29.76 -7.65 -7.16
C LEU A 121 -29.25 -8.86 -6.37
N ASN A 122 -29.86 -9.14 -5.21
CA ASN A 122 -29.58 -10.38 -4.48
C ASN A 122 -29.96 -11.60 -5.36
N THR A 123 -28.99 -12.50 -5.58
CA THR A 123 -29.14 -13.71 -6.40
C THR A 123 -29.14 -15.00 -5.57
N GLY A 124 -29.25 -14.88 -4.24
CA GLY A 124 -29.29 -16.01 -3.32
C GLY A 124 -30.63 -16.74 -3.32
N HIS A 125 -30.64 -17.93 -2.72
CA HIS A 125 -31.83 -18.76 -2.54
C HIS A 125 -31.95 -19.16 -1.05
N THR A 126 -32.33 -18.19 -0.22
CA THR A 126 -32.46 -18.37 1.23
C THR A 126 -33.78 -19.04 1.60
N THR A 127 -33.73 -20.08 2.44
CA THR A 127 -34.93 -20.80 2.93
C THR A 127 -35.08 -20.76 4.45
N SER A 128 -34.03 -20.41 5.18
CA SER A 128 -34.04 -20.33 6.65
C SER A 128 -34.66 -19.02 7.13
N GLY A 129 -35.36 -19.07 8.27
CA GLY A 129 -35.82 -17.89 9.01
C GLY A 129 -34.80 -17.36 10.03
N VAL A 130 -33.62 -18.00 10.17
CA VAL A 130 -32.59 -17.62 11.14
C VAL A 130 -31.46 -16.84 10.44
N ASN A 131 -31.63 -15.53 10.35
CA ASN A 131 -30.67 -14.57 9.80
C ASN A 131 -29.81 -13.87 10.86
N TYR A 132 -29.85 -14.33 12.11
CA TYR A 132 -29.16 -13.73 13.26
C TYR A 132 -28.25 -14.74 13.97
N GLU A 133 -27.33 -14.22 14.78
CA GLU A 133 -26.44 -14.97 15.66
C GLU A 133 -26.36 -14.23 17.01
N PRO A 134 -26.39 -14.92 18.16
CA PRO A 134 -26.50 -16.38 18.33
C PRO A 134 -27.92 -16.92 18.12
N SER A 135 -28.01 -18.19 17.72
CA SER A 135 -29.26 -18.94 17.65
C SER A 135 -29.08 -20.37 18.14
N ARG A 136 -29.98 -20.84 18.98
CA ARG A 136 -30.01 -22.25 19.41
C ARG A 136 -30.66 -23.19 18.38
N LEU A 137 -31.41 -22.65 17.41
CA LEU A 137 -32.11 -23.44 16.39
C LEU A 137 -31.18 -23.73 15.21
N GLU A 138 -30.45 -22.72 14.75
CA GLU A 138 -29.48 -22.82 13.66
C GLU A 138 -28.19 -22.06 14.05
N PRO A 139 -27.33 -22.67 14.88
CA PRO A 139 -26.11 -22.00 15.37
C PRO A 139 -25.06 -21.81 14.27
N ARG A 140 -24.36 -20.68 14.32
CA ARG A 140 -23.19 -20.37 13.47
C ARG A 140 -22.02 -19.94 14.36
N PRO A 141 -21.39 -20.88 15.10
CA PRO A 141 -20.37 -20.53 16.08
C PRO A 141 -19.13 -19.92 15.42
N ALA A 142 -18.51 -18.96 16.10
CA ALA A 142 -17.19 -18.47 15.75
C ALA A 142 -16.11 -19.53 16.03
N ASP A 143 -14.94 -19.38 15.40
CA ASP A 143 -13.75 -20.19 15.69
C ASP A 143 -12.81 -19.43 16.63
N ASP A 144 -12.60 -19.95 17.85
CA ASP A 144 -11.71 -19.36 18.85
C ASP A 144 -10.26 -19.24 18.36
N LYS A 145 -9.84 -20.06 17.38
CA LYS A 145 -8.50 -20.01 16.78
C LYS A 145 -8.34 -18.85 15.80
N ALA A 146 -9.44 -18.21 15.40
CA ALA A 146 -9.47 -17.10 14.45
C ALA A 146 -9.64 -15.73 15.13
N ARG A 147 -9.49 -15.66 16.46
CA ARG A 147 -9.49 -14.37 17.19
C ARG A 147 -8.30 -13.53 16.77
N TYR A 148 -8.51 -12.21 16.64
CA TYR A 148 -7.43 -11.27 16.32
C TYR A 148 -6.29 -11.33 17.32
N SER A 149 -5.08 -11.08 16.83
CA SER A 149 -3.91 -10.94 17.70
C SER A 149 -4.07 -9.79 18.69
N GLN A 150 -3.35 -9.87 19.82
CA GLN A 150 -3.42 -8.86 20.88
C GLN A 150 -2.16 -7.99 20.86
N LEU A 151 -2.33 -6.72 20.50
CA LEU A 151 -1.26 -5.72 20.55
C LEU A 151 -1.28 -4.97 21.89
N PRO A 152 -0.18 -4.98 22.68
CA PRO A 152 -0.07 -4.15 23.87
C PRO A 152 -0.13 -2.66 23.52
N LEU A 153 -0.99 -1.91 24.21
CA LEU A 153 -1.16 -0.48 24.00
C LEU A 153 -0.51 0.34 25.13
N SER A 154 -0.04 1.54 24.79
CA SER A 154 0.45 2.53 25.74
C SER A 154 0.16 3.95 25.25
N GLY A 155 0.24 4.94 26.13
CA GLY A 155 -0.05 6.34 25.80
C GLY A 155 -1.54 6.66 25.79
N THR A 156 -1.96 7.58 24.90
CA THR A 156 -3.35 8.04 24.75
C THR A 156 -3.76 8.03 23.27
N THR A 157 -5.06 8.15 23.01
CA THR A 157 -5.54 8.52 21.67
C THR A 157 -4.91 9.85 21.24
N GLN A 158 -4.46 9.95 19.99
CA GLN A 158 -3.69 11.10 19.51
C GLN A 158 -3.87 11.36 18.01
N GLN A 159 -3.57 12.59 17.59
CA GLN A 159 -3.45 13.02 16.20
C GLN A 159 -2.10 13.72 16.00
N ALA A 160 -1.03 12.92 15.98
CA ALA A 160 0.34 13.42 15.83
C ALA A 160 1.10 12.58 14.80
N LYS A 161 2.06 13.20 14.08
CA LYS A 161 2.94 12.49 13.16
C LYS A 161 3.86 11.49 13.88
N ILE A 162 4.47 10.58 13.12
CA ILE A 162 5.53 9.70 13.65
C ILE A 162 6.76 10.53 14.03
N THR A 163 7.58 10.00 14.93
CA THR A 163 8.76 10.72 15.46
C THR A 163 10.03 10.49 14.65
N ARG A 164 10.15 9.36 13.95
CA ARG A 164 11.32 8.96 13.15
C ARG A 164 11.01 9.02 11.65
N GLU A 165 11.12 10.21 11.07
CA GLU A 165 10.70 10.45 9.68
C GLU A 165 11.77 10.08 8.63
N GLN A 166 13.04 10.40 8.85
CA GLN A 166 14.16 10.09 7.94
C GLN A 166 13.86 10.32 6.45
N ASN A 167 13.32 11.50 6.11
CA ASN A 167 12.66 11.74 4.82
C ASN A 167 13.62 11.75 3.61
N PHE A 168 14.92 11.97 3.81
CA PHE A 168 15.85 12.25 2.70
C PHE A 168 16.88 11.15 2.44
N LYS A 169 17.23 10.35 3.46
CA LYS A 169 18.34 9.40 3.38
C LYS A 169 18.13 8.36 2.28
N GLN A 170 17.00 7.64 2.31
CA GLN A 170 16.73 6.58 1.32
C GLN A 170 16.53 7.12 -0.09
N ALA A 171 16.00 8.34 -0.24
CA ALA A 171 15.89 9.00 -1.54
C ALA A 171 17.28 9.30 -2.13
N GLY A 172 18.24 9.72 -1.30
CA GLY A 172 19.62 9.92 -1.70
C GLY A 172 20.32 8.61 -2.07
N ASP A 173 20.13 7.57 -1.26
CA ASP A 173 20.70 6.24 -1.52
C ASP A 173 20.18 5.68 -2.85
N LEU A 174 18.87 5.83 -3.12
CA LEU A 174 18.26 5.48 -4.40
C LEU A 174 18.86 6.29 -5.56
N TYR A 175 18.92 7.62 -5.44
CA TYR A 175 19.50 8.47 -6.49
C TYR A 175 20.92 8.02 -6.82
N ARG A 176 21.77 7.81 -5.81
CA ARG A 176 23.16 7.39 -6.00
C ARG A 176 23.28 6.02 -6.66
N SER A 177 22.35 5.11 -6.42
CA SER A 177 22.33 3.76 -7.00
C SER A 177 22.12 3.72 -8.51
N TYR A 178 21.51 4.77 -9.09
CA TYR A 178 21.27 4.84 -10.52
C TYR A 178 22.56 4.98 -11.34
N SER A 179 22.55 4.37 -12.53
CA SER A 179 23.53 4.62 -13.58
C SER A 179 23.49 6.08 -14.06
N ALA A 180 24.54 6.54 -14.74
CA ALA A 180 24.60 7.90 -15.25
C ALA A 180 23.45 8.24 -16.21
N LYS A 181 23.01 7.26 -17.01
CA LYS A 181 21.87 7.42 -17.92
C LYS A 181 20.57 7.60 -17.12
N GLU A 182 20.29 6.68 -16.19
CA GLU A 182 19.08 6.74 -15.35
C GLU A 182 19.00 8.05 -14.54
N LYS A 183 20.13 8.54 -14.00
CA LYS A 183 20.18 9.86 -13.34
C LYS A 183 19.82 10.98 -14.29
N THR A 184 20.30 10.92 -15.53
CA THR A 184 20.03 11.96 -16.54
C THR A 184 18.56 11.97 -16.95
N ASP A 185 17.99 10.80 -17.20
CA ASP A 185 16.57 10.65 -17.56
C ASP A 185 15.66 11.12 -16.41
N LEU A 186 15.99 10.75 -15.15
CA LEU A 186 15.28 11.21 -13.96
C LEU A 186 15.34 12.73 -13.79
N VAL A 187 16.54 13.30 -13.85
CA VAL A 187 16.77 14.74 -13.68
C VAL A 187 15.98 15.54 -14.70
N GLN A 188 16.02 15.13 -15.97
CA GLN A 188 15.33 15.83 -17.04
C GLN A 188 13.81 15.76 -16.84
N SER A 189 13.28 14.56 -16.63
CA SER A 189 11.83 14.33 -16.48
C SER A 189 11.26 15.09 -15.28
N PHE A 190 11.95 15.07 -14.14
CA PHE A 190 11.51 15.81 -12.95
C PHE A 190 11.63 17.31 -13.19
N GLY A 191 12.76 17.77 -13.71
CA GLY A 191 13.01 19.19 -13.96
C GLY A 191 11.99 19.81 -14.91
N GLU A 192 11.66 19.14 -16.02
CA GLU A 192 10.64 19.58 -16.97
C GLU A 192 9.25 19.63 -16.32
N SER A 193 8.88 18.59 -15.56
CA SER A 193 7.60 18.57 -14.84
C SER A 193 7.48 19.70 -13.81
N LEU A 194 8.59 20.14 -13.22
CA LEU A 194 8.61 21.16 -12.18
C LEU A 194 8.79 22.58 -12.73
N ALA A 195 9.12 22.73 -14.01
CA ALA A 195 9.56 23.98 -14.62
C ALA A 195 8.55 25.12 -14.49
N ASP A 196 7.24 24.83 -14.60
CA ASP A 196 6.17 25.84 -14.55
C ASP A 196 5.46 25.91 -13.19
N THR A 197 6.00 25.22 -12.18
CA THR A 197 5.51 25.33 -10.79
C THR A 197 5.78 26.72 -10.24
N ASP A 198 4.93 27.19 -9.32
CA ASP A 198 5.15 28.44 -8.61
C ASP A 198 6.54 28.46 -7.93
N THR A 199 7.16 29.63 -7.90
CA THR A 199 8.57 29.77 -7.50
C THR A 199 8.84 29.29 -6.08
N GLU A 200 7.89 29.48 -5.15
CA GLU A 200 8.07 29.08 -3.76
C GLU A 200 8.06 27.55 -3.63
N SER A 201 7.01 26.89 -4.12
CA SER A 201 6.90 25.42 -4.09
C SER A 201 8.03 24.74 -4.86
N LYS A 202 8.42 25.31 -6.02
CA LYS A 202 9.56 24.81 -6.81
C LYS A 202 10.84 24.78 -5.97
N ASN A 203 11.19 25.89 -5.32
CA ASN A 203 12.40 25.97 -4.52
C ASN A 203 12.33 25.09 -3.26
N ILE A 204 11.14 24.91 -2.67
CA ILE A 204 10.93 23.97 -1.56
C ILE A 204 11.18 22.53 -2.02
N MET A 205 10.57 22.09 -3.12
CA MET A 205 10.77 20.75 -3.67
C MET A 205 12.24 20.48 -4.01
N LEU A 206 12.88 21.43 -4.68
CA LEU A 206 14.31 21.34 -4.99
C LEU A 206 15.18 21.25 -3.74
N SER A 207 14.77 21.86 -2.61
CA SER A 207 15.50 21.73 -1.34
C SER A 207 15.44 20.32 -0.76
N TYR A 208 14.34 19.58 -0.96
CA TYR A 208 14.23 18.18 -0.57
C TYR A 208 15.14 17.29 -1.42
N LEU A 209 15.17 17.53 -2.73
CA LEU A 209 16.07 16.81 -3.65
C LEU A 209 17.54 17.08 -3.31
N TYR A 210 17.88 18.33 -3.04
CA TYR A 210 19.23 18.74 -2.65
C TYR A 210 19.65 18.13 -1.30
N LYS A 211 18.72 18.04 -0.35
CA LYS A 211 18.95 17.41 0.95
C LYS A 211 19.19 15.90 0.82
N ALA A 212 18.51 15.24 -0.11
CA ALA A 212 18.74 13.83 -0.41
C ALA A 212 20.11 13.58 -1.10
N ASP A 213 20.44 14.40 -2.10
CA ASP A 213 21.76 14.41 -2.74
C ASP A 213 22.05 15.79 -3.40
N PRO A 214 23.20 16.43 -3.12
CA PRO A 214 23.51 17.74 -3.69
C PRO A 214 23.58 17.77 -5.22
N ASP A 215 24.06 16.70 -5.88
CA ASP A 215 24.08 16.59 -7.34
C ASP A 215 22.65 16.54 -7.88
N TYR A 216 21.80 15.74 -7.24
CA TYR A 216 20.40 15.60 -7.66
C TYR A 216 19.66 16.94 -7.63
N GLY A 217 19.66 17.61 -6.48
CA GLY A 217 18.97 18.89 -6.34
C GLY A 217 19.54 19.99 -7.25
N THR A 218 20.85 20.02 -7.45
CA THR A 218 21.48 21.03 -8.33
C THR A 218 21.06 20.84 -9.78
N ARG A 219 21.13 19.61 -10.29
CA ARG A 219 20.79 19.32 -11.70
C ARG A 219 19.30 19.53 -11.99
N VAL A 220 18.41 19.14 -11.08
CA VAL A 220 16.96 19.40 -11.26
C VAL A 220 16.66 20.89 -11.16
N ALA A 221 17.35 21.63 -10.29
CA ALA A 221 17.18 23.08 -10.17
C ALA A 221 17.55 23.82 -11.46
N GLU A 222 18.60 23.36 -12.16
CA GLU A 222 19.00 23.92 -13.45
C GLU A 222 17.90 23.74 -14.51
N VAL A 223 17.39 22.52 -14.67
CA VAL A 223 16.32 22.21 -15.65
C VAL A 223 15.02 22.94 -15.29
N ALA A 224 14.62 22.94 -14.01
CA ALA A 224 13.40 23.58 -13.53
C ALA A 224 13.50 25.12 -13.41
N LYS A 225 14.70 25.69 -13.63
CA LYS A 225 15.01 27.11 -13.47
C LYS A 225 14.69 27.62 -12.05
N GLY A 226 15.07 26.86 -11.03
CA GLY A 226 14.97 27.24 -9.62
C GLY A 226 16.15 28.10 -9.15
N ASP A 227 15.97 28.80 -8.03
CA ASP A 227 17.03 29.59 -7.41
C ASP A 227 17.89 28.70 -6.50
N LEU A 228 19.06 28.28 -7.00
CA LEU A 228 19.97 27.39 -6.30
C LEU A 228 20.46 27.95 -4.95
N SER A 229 20.57 29.28 -4.81
CA SER A 229 20.98 29.90 -3.55
C SER A 229 19.90 29.73 -2.48
N LYS A 230 18.64 29.96 -2.86
CA LYS A 230 17.48 29.74 -2.01
C LYS A 230 17.33 28.26 -1.65
N VAL A 231 17.48 27.36 -2.63
CA VAL A 231 17.43 25.90 -2.45
C VAL A 231 18.43 25.44 -1.37
N LYS A 232 19.69 25.88 -1.46
CA LYS A 232 20.74 25.55 -0.47
C LYS A 232 20.39 26.07 0.92
N SER A 233 19.87 27.30 1.01
CA SER A 233 19.46 27.89 2.29
C SER A 233 18.31 27.12 2.96
N LEU A 234 17.33 26.68 2.16
CA LEU A 234 16.21 25.86 2.63
C LEU A 234 16.71 24.49 3.09
N ALA A 235 17.55 23.83 2.29
CA ALA A 235 18.10 22.52 2.60
C ALA A 235 18.93 22.52 3.89
N ALA A 236 19.63 23.61 4.21
CA ALA A 236 20.39 23.76 5.45
C ALA A 236 19.50 23.74 6.72
N SER A 237 18.22 24.09 6.59
CA SER A 237 17.25 24.05 7.70
C SER A 237 16.60 22.67 7.89
N LEU A 238 16.69 21.79 6.88
CA LEU A 238 16.10 20.46 6.92
C LEU A 238 16.92 19.50 7.79
N LYS A 239 16.22 18.65 8.53
CA LYS A 239 16.81 17.59 9.34
C LYS A 239 16.75 16.28 8.58
N ASP A 240 17.80 15.47 8.75
CA ASP A 240 17.72 14.06 8.40
C ASP A 240 16.87 13.34 9.43
#